data_AF-T0CV67-F1
#
_entry.id   AF-T0CV67-F1
#
_cell.length_a   1.000
_cell.length_b   1.000
_cell.length_c   1.000
_cell.angle_alpha   90.00
_cell.angle_beta   90.00
_cell.angle_gamma   90.00
#
_symmetry.space_group_name_H-M   'P 1'
#
loop_
_entity.id
_entity.type
_entity.pdbx_description
1 polymer ?
#
loop_
_entity_poly.entity_id
_entity_poly.type
_entity_poly.pdbx_seq_one_letter_code
_entity_poly.pdbx_strand_id
1 'polypeptide(L)'
;MSLTAAARIPLVAALFTIMSNLYSGALLKRVGNQLLLFLLPPLVMALMWPMFMLKVTVVSYVCAAVVGAVGGVLPTIVFAAAPRLAVSKGTMGIAMAIVIVGENAGILVGPELFGVMRGMTGHFVLPFWMLFAVGLIGVLFSLSIWRSGVFQLAPSHEEALDANVSNQLPL
;
A
#
# COMPACT_ATOMS: atom_id res chain seq x y z
N MET A 1 -23.23 14.66 -15.52
CA MET A 1 -23.31 14.14 -14.14
C MET A 1 -23.49 15.32 -13.20
N SER A 2 -24.39 15.24 -12.22
CA SER A 2 -24.44 16.26 -11.15
C SER A 2 -23.22 16.12 -10.25
N LEU A 3 -22.81 17.22 -9.61
CA LEU A 3 -21.66 17.25 -8.69
C LEU A 3 -21.81 16.20 -7.57
N THR A 4 -23.03 16.05 -7.05
CA THR A 4 -23.40 15.08 -6.02
C THR A 4 -23.19 13.64 -6.46
N ALA A 5 -23.45 13.32 -7.74
CA ALA A 5 -23.25 11.97 -8.26
C ALA A 5 -21.75 11.64 -8.39
N ALA A 6 -20.93 12.62 -8.76
CA ALA A 6 -19.48 12.45 -8.88
C ALA A 6 -18.80 12.24 -7.51
N ALA A 7 -19.26 12.95 -6.47
CA ALA A 7 -18.71 12.87 -5.12
C ALA A 7 -18.87 11.49 -4.44
N ARG A 8 -19.78 10.64 -4.95
CA ARG A 8 -20.01 9.29 -4.39
C ARG A 8 -18.84 8.34 -4.64
N ILE A 9 -18.15 8.48 -5.77
CA ILE A 9 -17.02 7.60 -6.12
C ILE A 9 -15.88 7.74 -5.09
N PRO A 10 -15.34 8.94 -4.80
CA PRO A 10 -14.31 9.08 -3.78
C PRO A 10 -14.81 8.76 -2.37
N LEU A 11 -16.10 8.96 -2.07
CA LEU A 11 -16.69 8.52 -0.79
C LEU A 11 -16.61 7.00 -0.62
N VAL A 12 -16.99 6.24 -1.65
CA VAL A 12 -16.88 4.78 -1.63
C VAL A 12 -15.42 4.35 -1.44
N ALA A 13 -14.49 4.95 -2.19
CA ALA A 13 -13.07 4.65 -2.01
C ALA A 13 -12.61 4.92 -0.56
N ALA A 14 -12.96 6.08 0.01
CA ALA A 14 -12.56 6.47 1.36
C ALA A 14 -13.10 5.50 2.44
N LEU A 15 -14.37 5.10 2.36
CA LEU A 15 -14.97 4.16 3.30
C LEU A 15 -14.23 2.81 3.29
N PHE A 16 -13.93 2.28 2.10
CA PHE A 16 -13.20 1.02 1.98
C PHE A 16 -11.74 1.17 2.43
N THR A 17 -11.09 2.31 2.18
CA THR A 17 -9.73 2.59 2.68
C THR A 17 -9.67 2.59 4.20
N ILE A 18 -10.61 3.26 4.88
CA ILE A 18 -10.66 3.31 6.34
C ILE A 18 -10.81 1.91 6.92
N MET A 19 -11.76 1.13 6.39
CA MET A 19 -11.98 -0.24 6.84
C MET A 19 -10.76 -1.11 6.58
N SER A 20 -10.15 -1.00 5.41
CA SER A 20 -8.95 -1.74 5.06
C SER A 20 -7.78 -1.43 5.98
N ASN A 21 -7.50 -0.14 6.24
CA ASN A 21 -6.45 0.30 7.16
C ASN A 21 -6.63 -0.29 8.57
N LEU A 22 -7.88 -0.46 9.02
CA LEU A 22 -8.15 -1.02 10.34
C LEU A 22 -7.85 -2.53 10.41
N TYR A 23 -8.18 -3.28 9.36
CA TYR A 23 -8.06 -4.74 9.34
C TYR A 23 -6.75 -5.27 8.72
N SER A 24 -6.02 -4.44 7.97
CA SER A 24 -4.79 -4.78 7.27
C SER A 24 -3.71 -5.35 8.19
N GLY A 25 -3.60 -4.86 9.43
CA GLY A 25 -2.65 -5.38 10.42
C GLY A 25 -2.96 -6.82 10.86
N ALA A 26 -4.25 -7.16 10.97
CA ALA A 26 -4.69 -8.53 11.22
C ALA A 26 -4.50 -9.43 9.98
N LEU A 27 -4.76 -8.88 8.79
CA LEU A 27 -4.51 -9.56 7.52
C LEU A 27 -3.03 -9.93 7.36
N LEU A 28 -2.13 -9.00 7.67
CA LEU A 28 -0.68 -9.20 7.62
C LEU A 28 -0.20 -10.37 8.50
N LYS A 29 -0.83 -10.59 9.65
CA LYS A 29 -0.50 -11.72 10.54
C LYS A 29 -1.08 -13.05 10.07
N ARG A 30 -2.23 -13.04 9.39
CA ARG A 30 -2.95 -14.25 8.97
C ARG A 30 -2.53 -14.79 7.60
N VAL A 31 -2.02 -13.93 6.72
CA VAL A 31 -1.56 -14.34 5.40
C VAL A 31 -0.20 -15.02 5.52
N GLY A 32 -0.19 -16.35 5.49
CA GLY A 32 1.04 -17.14 5.58
C GLY A 32 1.97 -17.00 4.37
N ASN A 33 1.45 -16.55 3.21
CA ASN A 33 2.25 -16.33 2.01
C ASN A 33 2.66 -14.87 1.86
N GLN A 34 3.89 -14.58 2.27
CA GLN A 34 4.47 -13.23 2.24
C GLN A 34 4.57 -12.69 0.81
N LEU A 35 4.88 -13.51 -0.20
CA LEU A 35 4.98 -13.04 -1.59
C LEU A 35 3.64 -12.50 -2.09
N LEU A 36 2.54 -13.20 -1.80
CA LEU A 36 1.20 -12.74 -2.20
C LEU A 36 0.86 -11.40 -1.58
N LEU A 37 1.29 -11.17 -0.35
CA LEU A 37 1.04 -9.93 0.37
C LEU A 37 1.82 -8.74 -0.23
N PHE A 38 3.03 -8.96 -0.73
CA PHE A 38 3.82 -7.91 -1.38
C PHE A 38 3.48 -7.73 -2.87
N LEU A 39 2.99 -8.75 -3.56
CA LEU A 39 2.70 -8.68 -4.99
C LEU A 39 1.26 -8.28 -5.30
N LEU A 40 0.28 -8.94 -4.67
CA LEU A 40 -1.12 -8.85 -5.08
C LEU A 40 -1.72 -7.46 -4.84
N PRO A 41 -1.55 -6.82 -3.67
CA PRO A 41 -2.10 -5.49 -3.43
C PRO A 41 -1.62 -4.42 -4.43
N PRO A 42 -0.30 -4.17 -4.61
CA PRO A 42 0.13 -3.13 -5.55
C PRO A 42 -0.22 -3.47 -7.00
N LEU A 43 -0.25 -4.75 -7.37
CA LEU A 43 -0.62 -5.18 -8.71
C LEU A 43 -2.10 -4.91 -9.01
N VAL A 44 -2.99 -5.28 -8.08
CA VAL A 44 -4.43 -4.98 -8.20
C VAL A 44 -4.63 -3.47 -8.29
N MET A 45 -3.96 -2.70 -7.42
CA MET A 45 -4.04 -1.23 -7.45
C MET A 45 -3.64 -0.66 -8.81
N ALA A 46 -2.50 -1.11 -9.37
CA ALA A 46 -2.03 -0.68 -10.69
C ALA A 46 -3.08 -0.96 -11.78
N LEU A 47 -3.56 -2.20 -11.85
CA LEU A 47 -4.51 -2.65 -12.88
C LEU A 47 -5.89 -1.98 -12.80
N MET A 48 -6.28 -1.47 -11.63
CA MET A 48 -7.58 -0.79 -11.49
C MET A 48 -7.59 0.62 -12.10
N TRP A 49 -6.46 1.29 -12.26
CA TRP A 49 -6.45 2.68 -12.76
C TRP A 49 -6.99 2.84 -14.19
N PRO A 50 -6.58 2.03 -15.18
CA PRO A 50 -7.12 2.14 -16.54
C PRO A 50 -8.62 1.86 -16.63
N MET A 51 -9.16 1.05 -15.71
CA MET A 51 -10.58 0.68 -15.71
C MET A 51 -11.52 1.87 -15.48
N PHE A 52 -11.05 2.93 -14.80
CA PHE A 52 -11.80 4.18 -14.66
C PHE A 52 -12.04 4.90 -16.00
N MET A 53 -11.30 4.57 -17.06
CA MET A 53 -11.49 5.16 -18.39
C MET A 53 -12.70 4.62 -19.14
N LEU A 54 -13.26 3.47 -18.74
CA LEU A 54 -14.37 2.83 -19.47
C LEU A 54 -15.68 3.62 -19.43
N LYS A 55 -15.77 4.68 -18.62
CA LYS A 55 -16.94 5.56 -18.45
C LYS A 55 -18.23 4.83 -18.06
N VAL A 56 -18.13 3.59 -17.59
CA VAL A 56 -19.25 2.80 -17.05
C VAL A 56 -19.34 3.03 -15.54
N THR A 57 -20.46 3.59 -15.09
CA THR A 57 -20.63 4.01 -13.69
C THR A 57 -20.45 2.87 -12.69
N VAL A 58 -21.01 1.69 -12.98
CA VAL A 58 -20.87 0.50 -12.11
C VAL A 58 -19.40 0.09 -11.98
N VAL A 59 -18.66 0.10 -13.08
CA VAL A 59 -17.22 -0.20 -13.08
C VAL A 59 -16.46 0.79 -12.21
N SER A 60 -16.74 2.09 -12.31
CA SER A 60 -16.08 3.10 -11.47
C SER A 60 -16.32 2.90 -9.98
N TYR A 61 -17.52 2.46 -9.56
CA TYR A 61 -17.80 2.14 -8.16
C TYR A 61 -17.06 0.89 -7.69
N VAL A 62 -17.04 -0.17 -8.50
CA VAL A 62 -16.30 -1.39 -8.19
C VAL A 62 -14.80 -1.09 -8.09
N CYS A 63 -14.25 -0.36 -9.06
CA CYS A 63 -12.85 0.07 -9.02
C CYS A 63 -12.57 0.92 -7.78
N ALA A 64 -13.44 1.86 -7.42
CA ALA A 64 -13.27 2.67 -6.20
C ALA A 64 -13.26 1.83 -4.93
N ALA A 65 -14.18 0.86 -4.82
CA ALA A 65 -14.22 -0.06 -3.68
C ALA A 65 -12.95 -0.93 -3.60
N VAL A 66 -12.49 -1.49 -4.73
CA VAL A 66 -11.26 -2.31 -4.79
C VAL A 66 -10.02 -1.48 -4.48
N VAL A 67 -9.88 -0.31 -5.10
CA VAL A 67 -8.78 0.64 -4.87
C VAL A 67 -8.76 1.08 -3.41
N GLY A 68 -9.91 1.35 -2.79
CA GLY A 68 -9.96 1.66 -1.37
C GLY A 68 -9.57 0.45 -0.49
N ALA A 69 -10.14 -0.72 -0.78
CA ALA A 69 -9.88 -1.94 -0.03
C ALA A 69 -8.41 -2.36 -0.08
N VAL A 70 -7.75 -2.18 -1.22
CA VAL A 70 -6.34 -2.55 -1.40
C VAL A 70 -5.42 -1.41 -0.97
N GLY A 71 -5.82 -0.16 -1.23
CA GLY A 71 -5.07 1.04 -0.90
C GLY A 71 -4.78 1.19 0.59
N GLY A 72 -5.63 0.64 1.47
CA GLY A 72 -5.32 0.63 2.91
C GLY A 72 -4.33 -0.46 3.36
N VAL A 73 -4.20 -1.53 2.57
CA VAL A 73 -3.25 -2.60 2.88
C VAL A 73 -1.81 -2.16 2.60
N LEU A 74 -1.57 -1.45 1.48
CA LEU A 74 -0.21 -1.07 1.05
C LEU A 74 0.58 -0.29 2.12
N PRO A 75 0.07 0.83 2.68
CA PRO A 75 0.79 1.58 3.71
C PRO A 75 1.11 0.71 4.91
N THR A 76 0.16 -0.13 5.33
CA THR A 76 0.34 -1.05 6.47
C THR A 76 1.54 -1.98 6.27
N ILE A 77 1.70 -2.52 5.06
CA ILE A 77 2.82 -3.40 4.73
C ILE A 77 4.14 -2.65 4.78
N VAL A 78 4.19 -1.45 4.17
CA VAL A 78 5.40 -0.62 4.11
C VAL A 78 5.81 -0.18 5.52
N PHE A 79 4.86 0.28 6.34
CA PHE A 79 5.11 0.68 7.72
C PHE A 79 5.52 -0.48 8.62
N ALA A 80 5.01 -1.69 8.38
CA ALA A 80 5.48 -2.88 9.08
C ALA A 80 6.89 -3.31 8.65
N ALA A 81 7.28 -3.05 7.40
CA ALA A 81 8.59 -3.40 6.84
C ALA A 81 9.69 -2.41 7.25
N ALA A 82 9.38 -1.12 7.28
CA ALA A 82 10.33 -0.03 7.49
C ALA A 82 11.24 -0.19 8.72
N PRO A 83 10.75 -0.46 9.94
CA PRO A 83 11.62 -0.62 11.11
C PRO A 83 12.44 -1.92 11.05
N ARG A 84 11.97 -2.93 10.33
CA ARG A 84 12.68 -4.21 10.17
C ARG A 84 13.83 -4.12 9.18
N LEU A 85 13.74 -3.18 8.22
CA LEU A 85 14.80 -2.87 7.26
C LEU A 85 15.90 -1.97 7.87
N ALA A 86 15.68 -1.44 9.07
CA ALA A 86 16.67 -0.61 9.73
C ALA A 86 17.89 -1.42 10.18
N VAL A 87 19.09 -0.87 9.96
CA VAL A 87 20.37 -1.53 10.28
C VAL A 87 20.53 -1.80 11.78
N SER A 88 19.94 -0.96 12.64
CA SER A 88 20.04 -1.10 14.09
C SER A 88 18.81 -0.55 14.80
N LYS A 89 18.64 -0.90 16.08
CA LYS A 89 17.51 -0.41 16.88
C LYS A 89 17.45 1.12 16.99
N GLY A 90 18.61 1.78 16.95
CA GLY A 90 18.71 3.24 17.00
C GLY A 90 18.30 3.95 15.71
N THR A 91 18.27 3.24 14.56
CA THR A 91 17.94 3.83 13.26
C THR A 91 16.52 3.54 12.79
N MET A 92 15.72 2.78 13.56
CA MET A 92 14.31 2.50 13.23
C MET A 92 13.47 3.78 13.08
N GLY A 93 13.67 4.76 13.96
CA GLY A 93 12.97 6.04 13.90
C GLY A 93 13.28 6.82 12.62
N ILE A 94 14.53 6.74 12.14
CA ILE A 94 14.97 7.36 10.88
C ILE A 94 14.31 6.66 9.70
N ALA A 95 14.29 5.33 9.67
CA ALA A 95 13.64 4.55 8.62
C ALA A 95 12.13 4.89 8.51
N MET A 96 11.44 4.98 9.66
CA MET A 96 10.04 5.41 9.71
C MET A 96 9.84 6.83 9.22
N ALA A 97 10.71 7.78 9.62
CA ALA A 97 10.64 9.16 9.18
C ALA A 97 10.76 9.28 7.65
N ILE A 98 11.68 8.52 7.03
CA ILE A 98 11.84 8.50 5.56
C ILE A 98 10.56 8.03 4.87
N VAL A 99 9.93 6.97 5.37
CA VAL A 99 8.67 6.46 4.81
C VAL A 99 7.55 7.50 4.92
N ILE A 100 7.39 8.14 6.08
CA ILE A 100 6.36 9.17 6.31
C ILE A 100 6.58 10.37 5.38
N VAL A 101 7.83 10.82 5.23
CA VAL A 101 8.17 11.92 4.31
C VAL A 101 7.82 11.53 2.87
N GLY A 102 8.16 10.31 2.45
CA GLY A 102 7.83 9.81 1.11
C GLY A 102 6.32 9.72 0.86
N GLU A 103 5.55 9.20 1.82
CA GLU A 103 4.08 9.12 1.74
C GLU A 103 3.46 10.52 1.60
N ASN A 104 3.82 11.45 2.48
CA ASN A 104 3.29 12.82 2.46
C ASN A 104 3.68 13.56 1.18
N ALA A 105 4.90 13.37 0.68
CA ALA A 105 5.32 13.91 -0.61
C ALA A 105 4.46 13.36 -1.75
N GLY A 106 4.16 12.05 -1.75
CA GLY A 106 3.29 11.43 -2.74
C GLY A 106 1.85 11.96 -2.70
N ILE A 107 1.29 12.14 -1.49
CA ILE A 107 -0.05 12.73 -1.30
C ILE A 107 -0.12 14.16 -1.80
N LEU A 108 0.95 14.95 -1.62
CA LEU A 108 1.01 16.34 -2.08
C LEU A 108 1.19 16.43 -3.60
N VAL A 109 2.15 15.69 -4.16
CA VAL A 109 2.56 15.80 -5.57
C VAL A 109 1.62 15.05 -6.51
N GLY A 110 1.09 13.91 -6.09
CA GLY A 110 0.29 13.01 -6.94
C GLY A 110 -0.96 13.67 -7.54
N PRO A 111 -1.86 14.26 -6.74
CA PRO A 111 -3.06 14.93 -7.23
C PRO A 111 -2.74 16.13 -8.14
N GLU A 112 -1.69 16.89 -7.82
CA GLU A 112 -1.29 18.05 -8.61
C GLU A 112 -0.82 17.62 -10.00
N LEU A 113 0.09 16.64 -10.09
CA LEU A 113 0.53 16.08 -11.37
C LEU A 113 -0.64 15.51 -12.18
N PHE A 114 -1.56 14.80 -11.51
CA PHE A 114 -2.77 14.29 -12.14
C PHE A 114 -3.63 15.43 -12.74
N GLY A 115 -3.83 16.50 -11.97
CA GLY A 115 -4.58 17.69 -12.36
C GLY A 115 -3.94 18.42 -13.54
N VAL A 116 -2.63 18.67 -13.50
CA VAL A 116 -1.87 19.33 -14.57
C VAL A 116 -1.99 18.55 -15.88
N MET A 117 -1.75 17.24 -15.87
CA MET A 117 -1.89 16.42 -17.09
C MET A 117 -3.31 16.43 -17.64
N ARG A 118 -4.31 16.42 -16.75
CA ARG A 118 -5.72 16.55 -17.15
C ARG A 118 -6.00 17.91 -17.78
N GLY A 119 -5.40 18.98 -17.23
CA GLY A 119 -5.51 20.35 -17.74
C GLY A 119 -4.89 20.48 -19.14
N MET A 120 -3.71 19.92 -19.35
CA MET A 120 -3.00 19.98 -20.63
C MET A 120 -3.70 19.20 -21.75
N THR A 121 -4.22 18.01 -21.46
CA THR A 121 -4.74 17.10 -22.50
C THR A 121 -6.24 17.19 -22.75
N GLY A 122 -6.99 17.86 -21.88
CA GLY A 122 -8.45 17.89 -22.01
C GLY A 122 -9.16 16.56 -21.69
N HIS A 123 -8.42 15.49 -21.34
CA HIS A 123 -8.95 14.15 -21.11
C HIS A 123 -8.29 13.44 -19.91
N PHE A 124 -8.97 12.44 -19.34
CA PHE A 124 -8.47 11.69 -18.18
C PHE A 124 -7.57 10.50 -18.54
N VAL A 125 -7.38 10.21 -19.83
CA VAL A 125 -6.63 9.04 -20.32
C VAL A 125 -5.18 9.09 -19.89
N LEU A 126 -4.46 10.19 -20.18
CA LEU A 126 -3.05 10.30 -19.80
C LEU A 126 -2.83 10.20 -18.27
N PRO A 127 -3.57 10.94 -17.42
CA PRO A 127 -3.45 10.81 -15.98
C PRO A 127 -3.65 9.38 -15.42
N PHE A 128 -4.66 8.64 -15.89
CA PHE A 128 -4.89 7.27 -15.41
C PHE A 128 -3.82 6.28 -15.90
N TRP A 129 -3.24 6.48 -17.08
CA TRP A 129 -2.08 5.70 -17.53
C TRP A 129 -0.82 6.01 -16.72
N MET A 130 -0.63 7.27 -16.30
CA MET A 130 0.45 7.59 -15.37
C MET A 130 0.27 6.82 -14.04
N LEU A 131 -0.93 6.82 -13.46
CA LEU A 131 -1.20 6.07 -12.23
C LEU A 131 -0.97 4.56 -12.40
N PHE A 132 -1.31 4.00 -13.56
CA PHE A 132 -0.97 2.62 -13.91
C PHE A 132 0.55 2.40 -13.91
N ALA A 133 1.32 3.26 -14.59
CA ALA A 133 2.78 3.16 -14.67
C ALA A 133 3.45 3.30 -13.28
N VAL A 134 3.03 4.29 -12.49
CA VAL A 134 3.50 4.49 -11.12
C VAL A 134 3.12 3.29 -10.23
N GLY A 135 1.93 2.73 -10.41
CA GLY A 135 1.50 1.51 -9.74
C GLY A 135 2.39 0.32 -10.04
N LEU A 136 2.79 0.13 -11.31
CA LEU A 136 3.74 -0.93 -11.69
C LEU A 136 5.13 -0.72 -11.08
N ILE A 137 5.62 0.54 -11.01
CA ILE A 137 6.85 0.86 -10.27
C ILE A 137 6.70 0.48 -8.79
N GLY A 138 5.54 0.77 -8.20
CA GLY A 138 5.19 0.34 -6.84
C GLY A 138 5.25 -1.18 -6.65
N VAL A 139 4.78 -1.97 -7.64
CA VAL A 139 4.93 -3.44 -7.61
C VAL A 139 6.40 -3.84 -7.56
N LEU A 140 7.26 -3.23 -8.38
CA LEU A 140 8.69 -3.53 -8.41
C LEU A 140 9.39 -3.19 -7.08
N PHE A 141 9.05 -2.07 -6.45
CA PHE A 141 9.58 -1.72 -5.13
C PHE A 141 9.05 -2.64 -4.04
N SER A 142 7.77 -3.01 -4.07
CA SER A 142 7.18 -3.96 -3.13
C SER A 142 7.86 -5.34 -3.23
N LEU A 143 8.15 -5.79 -4.45
CA LEU A 143 8.92 -7.01 -4.68
C LEU A 143 10.37 -6.89 -4.18
N SER A 144 11.00 -5.73 -4.32
CA SER A 144 12.34 -5.48 -3.77
C SER A 144 12.35 -5.57 -2.24
N ILE A 145 11.31 -5.05 -1.58
CA ILE A 145 11.13 -5.20 -0.12
C ILE A 145 10.96 -6.67 0.24
N TRP A 146 10.12 -7.41 -0.47
CA TRP A 146 9.95 -8.85 -0.23
C TRP A 146 11.27 -9.63 -0.39
N ARG A 147 12.05 -9.35 -1.46
CA ARG A 147 13.33 -10.01 -1.74
C ARG A 147 14.40 -9.74 -0.68
N SER A 148 14.28 -8.67 0.10
CA SER A 148 15.17 -8.41 1.24
C SER A 148 15.03 -9.43 2.37
N GLY A 149 13.98 -10.26 2.37
CA GLY A 149 13.77 -11.30 3.39
C GLY A 149 13.33 -10.74 4.75
N VAL A 150 12.94 -9.46 4.84
CA VAL A 150 12.69 -8.79 6.13
C VAL A 150 11.53 -9.38 6.95
N PHE A 151 10.66 -10.17 6.32
CA PHE A 151 9.58 -10.89 6.99
C PHE A 151 9.89 -12.37 7.28
N GLN A 152 10.99 -12.91 6.74
CA GLN A 152 11.47 -14.26 7.03
C GLN A 152 12.38 -14.31 8.27
N LEU A 153 12.92 -13.16 8.69
CA LEU A 153 13.81 -13.01 9.85
C LEU A 153 13.08 -12.96 11.21
N ALA A 154 11.76 -13.15 11.26
CA ALA A 154 11.05 -13.20 12.53
C ALA A 154 11.30 -14.58 13.17
N PRO A 155 11.89 -14.67 14.38
CA PRO A 155 12.04 -15.95 15.05
C PRO A 155 10.66 -16.58 15.20
N SER A 156 10.60 -17.87 14.95
CA SER A 156 9.40 -18.66 15.23
C SER A 156 9.01 -18.48 16.70
N HIS A 157 7.73 -18.61 17.01
CA HIS A 157 7.24 -18.47 18.39
C HIS A 157 7.93 -19.47 19.34
N GLU A 158 8.43 -20.60 18.81
CA GLU A 158 9.31 -21.55 19.51
C GLU A 158 10.70 -20.96 19.79
N GLU A 159 11.40 -20.41 18.79
CA GLU A 159 12.73 -19.81 18.99
C GLU A 159 12.72 -18.62 19.97
N ALA A 160 11.62 -17.85 19.98
CA ALA A 160 11.45 -16.76 20.94
C ALA A 160 11.17 -17.25 22.37
N LEU A 161 10.53 -18.42 22.52
CA LEU A 161 10.33 -19.08 23.82
C LEU A 161 11.64 -19.71 24.30
N ASP A 162 12.37 -20.40 23.43
CA ASP A 162 13.65 -21.05 23.76
C ASP A 162 14.73 -20.04 24.14
N ALA A 163 14.81 -18.89 23.45
CA ALA A 163 15.72 -17.81 23.80
C ALA A 163 15.38 -17.15 25.16
N ASN A 164 14.11 -17.19 25.57
CA ASN A 164 13.68 -16.70 26.87
C ASN A 164 13.97 -17.73 27.98
N VAL A 165 13.80 -19.02 27.69
CA VAL A 165 14.13 -20.11 28.62
C VAL A 165 15.64 -20.19 28.85
N SER A 166 16.45 -20.06 27.80
CA SER A 166 17.92 -20.06 27.93
C SER A 166 18.47 -18.87 28.71
N ASN A 167 17.80 -17.71 28.66
CA ASN A 167 18.15 -16.53 29.44
C ASN A 167 17.68 -16.59 30.90
N GLN A 168 16.83 -17.56 31.26
CA GLN A 168 16.34 -17.75 32.63
C GLN A 168 17.07 -18.85 33.40
N LEU A 169 17.97 -19.61 32.75
CA LEU A 169 18.79 -20.61 33.42
C LEU A 169 20.09 -19.95 33.92
N PRO A 170 20.30 -19.81 35.24
CA PRO A 170 21.61 -19.46 35.75
C PRO A 170 22.57 -20.63 35.45
N LEU A 171 23.73 -20.31 34.87
CA LEU A 171 24.88 -21.21 34.79
C LEU A 171 25.31 -21.68 36.19
#